data_AF-A0A918T7D6-F1
#
_entry.id   AF-A0A918T7D6-F1
#
_cell.length_a   1.000
_cell.length_b   1.000
_cell.length_c   1.000
_cell.angle_alpha   90.00
_cell.angle_beta   90.00
_cell.angle_gamma   90.00
#
_symmetry.space_group_name_H-M   'P 1'
#
loop_
_entity.id
_entity.type
_entity.pdbx_description
1 polymer ?
#
loop_
_entity_poly.entity_id
_entity_poly.type
_entity_poly.pdbx_seq_one_letter_code
_entity_poly.pdbx_strand_id
1 'polypeptide(L)'
;MQRTASRLTRLLACAAVPVMLVVAGCSSDAGSGDGGGGKAKTGAGADAGSGTGGEAATPSPKPKPTVEAARFAKLPQACQAVTEKTTGALVPKAKAPKGTAASSTDLALRGGCSWNGLEDKGVKGSQYRWLDVSFYRYDSEASLGSGQDRARENFEKEVAKVQATENAQKVSTAATPGIGDEAKTVTYTVRKTGEDFVYSSVVARTGNVLVLLTYNGTGYWGAAEPELKKVVEGSATAAKEAVASVAAANK
;
A
#
# COMPACT_ATOMS: atom_id res chain seq x y z
N MET A 1 25.31 -47.91 34.30
CA MET A 1 25.96 -46.75 34.94
C MET A 1 25.11 -45.53 34.67
N GLN A 2 24.40 -45.04 35.69
CA GLN A 2 23.70 -43.75 35.65
C GLN A 2 24.73 -42.60 35.67
N ARG A 3 24.42 -41.50 34.99
CA ARG A 3 24.72 -40.09 35.34
C ARG A 3 23.96 -39.22 34.33
N THR A 4 22.69 -38.88 34.63
CA THR A 4 22.24 -37.65 35.31
C THR A 4 22.58 -36.38 34.53
N ALA A 5 21.54 -35.72 34.04
CA ALA A 5 21.58 -34.43 33.36
C ALA A 5 22.08 -33.30 34.29
N SER A 6 22.70 -32.26 33.70
CA SER A 6 22.78 -30.94 34.31
C SER A 6 22.12 -29.92 33.37
N ARG A 7 21.04 -29.32 33.85
CA ARG A 7 20.47 -28.09 33.32
C ARG A 7 21.25 -26.92 33.93
N LEU A 8 21.80 -26.04 33.11
CA LEU A 8 22.28 -24.73 33.55
C LEU A 8 21.55 -23.62 32.77
N THR A 9 20.52 -23.16 33.45
CA THR A 9 19.96 -21.82 33.61
C THR A 9 20.44 -20.71 32.68
N ARG A 10 19.44 -20.04 32.07
CA ARG A 10 19.51 -18.74 31.40
C ARG A 10 20.25 -17.69 32.24
N LEU A 11 21.14 -16.94 31.60
CA LEU A 11 21.47 -15.58 31.99
C LEU A 11 20.90 -14.64 30.93
N LEU A 12 19.82 -13.95 31.28
CA LEU A 12 19.38 -12.74 30.59
C LEU A 12 20.39 -11.63 30.94
N ALA A 13 21.18 -11.20 29.97
CA ALA A 13 21.91 -9.96 30.06
C ALA A 13 21.01 -8.83 29.51
N CYS A 14 20.43 -8.05 30.42
CA CYS A 14 19.76 -6.80 30.11
C CYS A 14 20.79 -5.77 29.63
N ALA A 15 20.87 -5.52 28.33
CA ALA A 15 21.52 -4.33 27.81
C ALA A 15 20.53 -3.15 27.97
N ALA A 16 20.63 -2.44 29.07
CA ALA A 16 19.95 -1.15 29.26
C ALA A 16 20.63 -0.11 28.36
N VAL A 17 19.95 0.30 27.29
CA VAL A 17 20.35 1.45 26.48
C VAL A 17 19.67 2.70 27.06
N PRO A 18 20.41 3.74 27.45
CA PRO A 18 19.82 4.97 27.96
C PRO A 18 19.08 5.72 26.84
N VAL A 19 17.77 5.87 27.02
CA VAL A 19 16.92 6.77 26.23
C VAL A 19 17.26 8.20 26.63
N MET A 20 18.05 8.89 25.81
CA MET A 20 18.21 10.35 25.91
C MET A 20 16.95 11.02 25.33
N LEU A 21 16.05 11.42 26.22
CA LEU A 21 14.99 12.40 25.95
C LEU A 21 15.63 13.79 25.88
N VAL A 22 15.75 14.35 24.68
CA VAL A 22 16.01 15.78 24.51
C VAL A 22 14.66 16.46 24.29
N VAL A 23 14.14 17.06 25.37
CA VAL A 23 13.10 18.08 25.31
C VAL A 23 13.80 19.41 25.03
N ALA A 24 13.60 19.96 23.84
CA ALA A 24 13.89 21.35 23.56
C ALA A 24 12.55 22.09 23.39
N GLY A 25 12.11 22.73 24.47
CA GLY A 25 11.19 23.84 24.44
C GLY A 25 11.93 25.10 24.90
N CYS A 26 11.89 26.15 24.08
CA CYS A 26 12.02 27.58 24.42
C CYS A 26 11.90 28.32 23.06
N SER A 27 10.85 29.06 22.75
CA SER A 27 10.58 30.44 23.19
C SER A 27 11.79 31.38 23.10
N SER A 28 11.67 32.36 22.18
CA SER A 28 12.18 33.74 22.20
C SER A 28 13.70 34.00 22.14
N ASP A 29 14.19 34.82 21.19
CA ASP A 29 14.44 36.26 21.42
C ASP A 29 14.99 37.04 20.19
N ALA A 30 14.92 38.37 20.32
CA ALA A 30 15.70 39.47 19.71
C ALA A 30 15.13 40.25 18.50
N GLY A 31 14.65 41.46 18.81
CA GLY A 31 14.43 42.57 17.87
C GLY A 31 14.06 43.86 18.61
N SER A 32 15.07 44.61 19.03
CA SER A 32 15.11 45.81 19.88
C SER A 32 14.17 46.99 19.55
N GLY A 33 13.84 47.79 20.58
CA GLY A 33 13.97 49.26 20.51
C GLY A 33 12.76 50.10 20.94
N ASP A 34 12.97 50.91 21.99
CA ASP A 34 12.30 52.19 22.35
C ASP A 34 10.78 52.22 22.57
N GLY A 35 10.19 52.87 23.58
CA GLY A 35 10.65 53.92 24.47
C GLY A 35 9.46 54.87 24.71
N GLY A 36 9.19 55.26 25.96
CA GLY A 36 8.44 56.47 26.28
C GLY A 36 6.92 56.33 26.45
N GLY A 37 6.46 56.47 27.70
CA GLY A 37 5.05 56.40 28.09
C GLY A 37 4.23 57.67 27.92
N GLY A 38 2.97 57.62 28.36
CA GLY A 38 2.14 58.82 28.51
C GLY A 38 0.64 58.58 28.67
N LYS A 39 0.21 58.43 29.93
CA LYS A 39 -1.05 58.87 30.57
C LYS A 39 -2.43 58.63 29.91
N ALA A 40 -3.29 58.06 30.77
CA ALA A 40 -4.75 58.07 30.76
C ALA A 40 -5.42 59.45 30.59
N LYS A 41 -6.67 59.45 30.09
CA LYS A 41 -7.87 60.06 30.72
C LYS A 41 -9.16 59.75 29.92
N THR A 42 -10.12 59.17 30.63
CA THR A 42 -11.58 59.41 30.65
C THR A 42 -12.27 60.15 29.50
N GLY A 43 -13.36 59.58 28.98
CA GLY A 43 -14.42 60.30 28.28
C GLY A 43 -15.68 59.43 28.14
N ALA A 44 -16.66 59.68 28.99
CA ALA A 44 -18.02 59.16 28.85
C ALA A 44 -18.76 59.94 27.75
N GLY A 45 -19.67 59.26 27.05
CA GLY A 45 -20.59 59.86 26.09
C GLY A 45 -21.62 58.83 25.67
N ALA A 46 -22.70 58.75 26.43
CA ALA A 46 -23.95 58.16 25.95
C ALA A 46 -24.64 59.20 25.06
N ASP A 47 -25.16 58.78 23.91
CA ASP A 47 -26.51 59.18 23.49
C ASP A 47 -27.09 58.17 22.49
N ALA A 48 -28.40 58.05 22.56
CA ALA A 48 -29.23 57.09 21.86
C ALA A 48 -29.55 57.57 20.44
N GLY A 49 -29.66 56.63 19.51
CA GLY A 49 -30.12 56.87 18.16
C GLY A 49 -30.89 55.67 17.64
N SER A 50 -32.19 55.65 17.92
CA SER A 50 -33.19 54.79 17.27
C SER A 50 -33.16 54.97 15.75
N GLY A 51 -33.15 53.87 14.98
CA GLY A 51 -33.28 53.98 13.53
C GLY A 51 -33.12 52.69 12.74
N THR A 52 -34.25 52.02 12.51
CA THR A 52 -34.58 51.23 11.31
C THR A 52 -33.92 49.87 11.10
N GLY A 53 -34.79 48.86 10.91
CA GLY A 53 -34.43 47.47 10.68
C GLY A 53 -33.59 47.25 9.43
N GLY A 54 -32.44 46.62 9.62
CA GLY A 54 -31.78 45.84 8.59
C GLY A 54 -31.98 44.38 8.95
N GLU A 55 -32.82 43.68 8.18
CA GLU A 55 -32.88 42.23 8.21
C GLU A 55 -31.47 41.71 7.93
N ALA A 56 -30.82 41.16 8.96
CA ALA A 56 -29.50 40.59 8.83
C ALA A 56 -29.62 39.42 7.85
N ALA A 57 -29.24 39.66 6.60
CA ALA A 57 -29.15 38.63 5.59
C ALA A 57 -28.28 37.51 6.17
N THR A 58 -28.92 36.39 6.48
CA THR A 58 -28.21 35.18 6.88
C THR A 58 -27.25 34.83 5.75
N PRO A 59 -25.95 34.68 6.02
CA PRO A 59 -25.01 34.32 4.97
C PRO A 59 -25.49 33.01 4.37
N SER A 60 -25.84 33.05 3.08
CA SER A 60 -26.21 31.85 2.34
C SER A 60 -25.09 30.81 2.49
N PRO A 61 -25.41 29.54 2.81
CA PRO A 61 -24.39 28.51 2.92
C PRO A 61 -23.57 28.50 1.64
N LYS A 62 -22.25 28.73 1.74
CA LYS A 62 -21.35 28.56 0.59
C LYS A 62 -21.57 27.14 0.05
N PRO A 63 -21.72 26.94 -1.27
CA PRO A 63 -21.85 25.61 -1.83
C PRO A 63 -20.67 24.77 -1.38
N LYS A 64 -20.94 23.63 -0.74
CA LYS A 64 -19.89 22.67 -0.38
C LYS A 64 -19.22 22.22 -1.68
N PRO A 65 -17.87 22.13 -1.73
CA PRO A 65 -17.19 21.59 -2.89
C PRO A 65 -17.77 20.22 -3.24
N THR A 66 -18.33 20.08 -4.43
CA THR A 66 -18.83 18.80 -4.94
C THR A 66 -17.70 18.10 -5.67
N VAL A 67 -17.30 16.94 -5.17
CA VAL A 67 -16.28 16.08 -5.78
C VAL A 67 -16.96 14.93 -6.54
N GLU A 68 -16.36 14.49 -7.65
CA GLU A 68 -16.84 13.32 -8.39
C GLU A 68 -16.90 12.10 -7.46
N ALA A 69 -18.00 11.33 -7.50
CA ALA A 69 -18.16 10.14 -6.68
C ALA A 69 -17.17 9.03 -7.09
N ALA A 70 -16.74 8.22 -6.12
CA ALA A 70 -15.91 7.06 -6.37
C ALA A 70 -16.67 6.01 -7.21
N ARG A 71 -16.04 5.48 -8.28
CA ARG A 71 -16.65 4.49 -9.18
C ARG A 71 -16.96 3.16 -8.49
N PHE A 72 -16.09 2.72 -7.59
CA PHE A 72 -16.21 1.48 -6.85
C PHE A 72 -16.34 1.77 -5.36
N ALA A 73 -17.41 1.24 -4.76
CA ALA A 73 -17.73 1.38 -3.34
C ALA A 73 -17.13 0.25 -2.48
N LYS A 74 -16.81 -0.91 -3.09
CA LYS A 74 -16.33 -2.11 -2.38
C LYS A 74 -15.09 -2.68 -3.04
N LEU A 75 -14.27 -3.35 -2.23
CA LEU A 75 -13.22 -4.25 -2.70
C LEU A 75 -13.74 -5.70 -2.83
N PRO A 76 -13.18 -6.50 -3.74
CA PRO A 76 -13.48 -7.92 -3.81
C PRO A 76 -12.91 -8.68 -2.60
N GLN A 77 -13.38 -9.91 -2.36
CA GLN A 77 -12.66 -10.80 -1.46
C GLN A 77 -11.32 -11.18 -2.10
N ALA A 78 -10.21 -10.67 -1.54
CA ALA A 78 -8.91 -10.72 -2.20
C ALA A 78 -8.44 -12.15 -2.59
N CYS A 79 -8.70 -13.16 -1.76
CA CYS A 79 -8.31 -14.55 -2.07
C CYS A 79 -9.20 -15.24 -3.13
N GLN A 80 -10.31 -14.63 -3.52
CA GLN A 80 -11.15 -15.10 -4.64
C GLN A 80 -10.97 -14.26 -5.90
N ALA A 81 -10.11 -13.24 -5.86
CA ALA A 81 -9.91 -12.32 -6.97
C ALA A 81 -9.14 -12.94 -8.15
N VAL A 82 -8.38 -14.00 -7.89
CA VAL A 82 -7.72 -14.84 -8.90
C VAL A 82 -8.35 -16.23 -8.81
N THR A 83 -8.70 -16.81 -9.95
CA THR A 83 -9.41 -18.09 -10.01
C THR A 83 -8.55 -19.23 -9.49
N GLU A 84 -9.19 -20.26 -8.90
CA GLU A 84 -8.48 -21.45 -8.42
C GLU A 84 -7.70 -22.17 -9.53
N LYS A 85 -8.21 -22.10 -10.77
CA LYS A 85 -7.50 -22.62 -11.95
C LYS A 85 -6.18 -21.89 -12.16
N THR A 86 -6.19 -20.56 -12.12
CA THR A 86 -5.01 -19.73 -12.34
C THR A 86 -4.03 -19.85 -11.17
N THR A 87 -4.49 -19.79 -9.92
CA THR A 87 -3.60 -19.98 -8.77
C THR A 87 -2.99 -21.38 -8.71
N GLY A 88 -3.76 -22.42 -9.04
CA GLY A 88 -3.27 -23.80 -9.12
C GLY A 88 -2.22 -24.03 -10.22
N ALA A 89 -2.35 -23.33 -11.35
CA ALA A 89 -1.37 -23.38 -12.44
C ALA A 89 -0.09 -22.60 -12.11
N LEU A 90 -0.21 -21.41 -11.50
CA LEU A 90 0.92 -20.52 -11.23
C LEU A 90 1.71 -20.92 -9.98
N VAL A 91 1.04 -21.48 -8.98
CA VAL A 91 1.62 -21.85 -7.67
C VAL A 91 1.29 -23.32 -7.36
N PRO A 92 1.87 -24.28 -8.11
CA PRO A 92 1.68 -25.69 -7.83
C PRO A 92 2.17 -26.01 -6.41
N LYS A 93 1.51 -26.98 -5.76
CA LYS A 93 1.80 -27.37 -4.38
C LYS A 93 1.76 -26.19 -3.39
N ALA A 94 0.83 -25.25 -3.61
CA ALA A 94 0.58 -24.16 -2.67
C ALA A 94 0.28 -24.70 -1.26
N LYS A 95 0.94 -24.13 -0.24
CA LYS A 95 0.70 -24.48 1.17
C LYS A 95 -0.74 -24.21 1.60
N ALA A 96 -1.30 -23.11 1.10
CA ALA A 96 -2.70 -22.72 1.28
C ALA A 96 -3.34 -22.58 -0.11
N PRO A 97 -4.04 -23.62 -0.62
CA PRO A 97 -4.63 -23.58 -1.97
C PRO A 97 -5.63 -22.44 -2.18
N LYS A 98 -6.38 -22.10 -1.12
CA LYS A 98 -7.33 -20.97 -1.10
C LYS A 98 -6.67 -19.62 -0.80
N GLY A 99 -5.35 -19.58 -0.70
CA GLY A 99 -4.58 -18.39 -0.37
C GLY A 99 -4.58 -18.04 1.12
N THR A 100 -3.70 -17.12 1.47
CA THR A 100 -3.56 -16.55 2.81
C THR A 100 -3.90 -15.07 2.71
N ALA A 101 -5.00 -14.65 3.37
CA ALA A 101 -5.42 -13.26 3.38
C ALA A 101 -4.39 -12.39 4.12
N ALA A 102 -4.09 -11.22 3.57
CA ALA A 102 -3.29 -10.22 4.24
C ALA A 102 -4.10 -9.59 5.38
N SER A 103 -3.43 -9.34 6.52
CA SER A 103 -4.03 -8.56 7.61
C SER A 103 -4.18 -7.11 7.18
N SER A 104 -5.33 -6.51 7.46
CA SER A 104 -5.59 -5.08 7.28
C SER A 104 -6.41 -4.55 8.45
N THR A 105 -6.13 -3.33 8.87
CA THR A 105 -6.95 -2.60 9.84
C THR A 105 -8.21 -2.01 9.20
N ASP A 106 -8.26 -1.96 7.86
CA ASP A 106 -9.40 -1.48 7.09
C ASP A 106 -9.57 -2.31 5.81
N LEU A 107 -10.45 -3.31 5.88
CA LEU A 107 -10.76 -4.20 4.76
C LEU A 107 -11.64 -3.55 3.68
N ALA A 108 -12.22 -2.38 3.95
CA ALA A 108 -13.00 -1.63 2.96
C ALA A 108 -12.10 -0.82 2.00
N LEU A 109 -10.90 -0.45 2.45
CA LEU A 109 -9.92 0.30 1.68
C LEU A 109 -8.70 -0.49 1.25
N ARG A 110 -8.36 -1.56 1.99
CA ARG A 110 -7.14 -2.34 1.78
C ARG A 110 -7.43 -3.83 1.97
N GLY A 111 -7.21 -4.63 0.93
CA GLY A 111 -7.30 -6.08 0.99
C GLY A 111 -6.15 -6.74 0.25
N GLY A 112 -5.77 -7.95 0.63
CA GLY A 112 -4.73 -8.68 -0.09
C GLY A 112 -4.78 -10.18 0.16
N CYS A 113 -4.14 -10.94 -0.71
CA CYS A 113 -3.99 -12.38 -0.58
C CYS A 113 -2.67 -12.84 -1.18
N SER A 114 -2.14 -13.94 -0.65
CA SER A 114 -0.91 -14.56 -1.16
C SER A 114 -0.99 -16.08 -1.21
N TRP A 115 -0.20 -16.66 -2.11
CA TRP A 115 -0.01 -18.09 -2.30
C TRP A 115 1.49 -18.35 -2.44
N ASN A 116 1.96 -19.43 -1.81
CA ASN A 116 3.32 -19.91 -2.00
C ASN A 116 3.35 -21.42 -2.05
N GLY A 117 4.13 -21.95 -2.98
CA GLY A 117 4.25 -23.36 -3.24
C GLY A 117 5.70 -23.74 -3.48
N LEU A 118 6.04 -24.94 -3.03
CA LEU A 118 7.32 -25.59 -3.29
C LEU A 118 7.04 -26.97 -3.84
N GLU A 119 7.34 -27.17 -5.12
CA GLU A 119 7.42 -28.50 -5.69
C GLU A 119 8.79 -29.08 -5.34
N ASP A 120 8.84 -29.76 -4.19
CA ASP A 120 10.09 -30.29 -3.65
C ASP A 120 10.45 -31.64 -4.29
N LYS A 121 11.65 -31.72 -4.89
CA LYS A 121 12.24 -32.97 -5.40
C LYS A 121 13.59 -33.26 -4.74
N GLY A 122 13.90 -32.61 -3.62
CA GLY A 122 15.16 -32.71 -2.91
C GLY A 122 16.35 -32.34 -3.78
N VAL A 123 17.41 -33.15 -3.71
CA VAL A 123 18.64 -32.97 -4.51
C VAL A 123 18.44 -33.05 -6.03
N LYS A 124 17.24 -33.43 -6.49
CA LYS A 124 16.89 -33.46 -7.92
C LYS A 124 16.39 -32.10 -8.44
N GLY A 125 16.31 -31.09 -7.58
CA GLY A 125 15.91 -29.74 -7.95
C GLY A 125 14.46 -29.43 -7.59
N SER A 126 14.24 -28.35 -6.85
CA SER A 126 12.91 -27.95 -6.37
C SER A 126 12.46 -26.64 -7.01
N GLN A 127 11.17 -26.49 -7.29
CA GLN A 127 10.62 -25.28 -7.92
C GLN A 127 9.77 -24.52 -6.92
N TYR A 128 10.17 -23.30 -6.62
CA TYR A 128 9.42 -22.39 -5.75
C TYR A 128 8.62 -21.40 -6.58
N ARG A 129 7.39 -21.14 -6.17
CA ARG A 129 6.52 -20.11 -6.74
C ARG A 129 5.83 -19.31 -5.64
N TRP A 130 5.67 -18.02 -5.89
CA TRP A 130 4.93 -17.09 -5.04
C TRP A 130 4.05 -16.18 -5.91
N LEU A 131 2.81 -16.00 -5.49
CA LEU A 131 1.85 -15.05 -6.06
C LEU A 131 1.24 -14.25 -4.93
N ASP A 132 1.15 -12.93 -5.06
CA ASP A 132 0.35 -12.10 -4.18
C ASP A 132 -0.41 -11.03 -4.96
N VAL A 133 -1.55 -10.61 -4.40
CA VAL A 133 -2.36 -9.51 -4.90
C VAL A 133 -2.78 -8.61 -3.74
N SER A 134 -2.72 -7.30 -3.97
CA SER A 134 -3.19 -6.27 -3.05
C SER A 134 -4.11 -5.29 -3.78
N PHE A 135 -5.14 -4.84 -3.07
CA PHE A 135 -6.17 -3.93 -3.56
C PHE A 135 -6.22 -2.68 -2.72
N TYR A 136 -6.05 -1.52 -3.34
CA TYR A 136 -6.10 -0.22 -2.69
C TYR A 136 -7.26 0.60 -3.27
N ARG A 137 -8.35 0.75 -2.51
CA ARG A 137 -9.47 1.64 -2.86
C ARG A 137 -9.21 3.04 -2.32
N TYR A 138 -9.64 4.04 -3.07
CA TYR A 138 -9.60 5.44 -2.67
C TYR A 138 -11.01 6.02 -2.72
N ASP A 139 -11.46 6.61 -1.61
CA ASP A 139 -12.71 7.35 -1.58
C ASP A 139 -12.56 8.74 -2.20
N SER A 140 -13.67 9.27 -2.69
CA SER A 140 -13.76 10.67 -3.07
C SER A 140 -14.05 11.50 -1.83
N GLU A 141 -13.22 12.51 -1.58
CA GLU A 141 -13.35 13.38 -0.42
C GLU A 141 -13.13 14.82 -0.84
N ALA A 142 -14.01 15.73 -0.43
CA ALA A 142 -14.00 17.12 -0.90
C ALA A 142 -12.66 17.83 -0.65
N SER A 143 -11.93 17.45 0.42
CA SER A 143 -10.62 18.01 0.76
C SER A 143 -9.44 17.31 0.08
N LEU A 144 -9.61 16.09 -0.46
CA LEU A 144 -8.54 15.28 -1.05
C LEU A 144 -8.69 15.06 -2.56
N GLY A 145 -9.83 15.46 -3.14
CA GLY A 145 -10.15 15.21 -4.54
C GLY A 145 -10.88 13.87 -4.77
N SER A 146 -11.11 13.57 -6.04
CA SER A 146 -11.84 12.36 -6.44
C SER A 146 -11.02 11.10 -6.13
N GLY A 147 -11.69 9.99 -5.83
CA GLY A 147 -11.02 8.70 -5.66
C GLY A 147 -10.26 8.27 -6.92
N GLN A 148 -10.73 8.70 -8.09
CA GLN A 148 -10.09 8.48 -9.39
C GLN A 148 -8.72 9.15 -9.49
N ASP A 149 -8.67 10.44 -9.17
CA ASP A 149 -7.43 11.23 -9.20
C ASP A 149 -6.44 10.71 -8.17
N ARG A 150 -6.93 10.39 -6.97
CA ARG A 150 -6.12 9.79 -5.91
C ARG A 150 -5.54 8.44 -6.34
N ALA A 151 -6.33 7.59 -6.99
CA ALA A 151 -5.82 6.32 -7.52
C ALA A 151 -4.77 6.56 -8.62
N ARG A 152 -4.98 7.51 -9.54
CA ARG A 152 -4.01 7.86 -10.59
C ARG A 152 -2.69 8.37 -10.00
N GLU A 153 -2.73 9.22 -8.99
CA GLU A 153 -1.51 9.71 -8.33
C GLU A 153 -0.76 8.59 -7.59
N ASN A 154 -1.50 7.68 -6.95
CA ASN A 154 -0.89 6.57 -6.23
C ASN A 154 -0.39 5.47 -7.18
N PHE A 155 -0.98 5.32 -8.38
CA PHE A 155 -0.51 4.38 -9.39
C PHE A 155 0.97 4.60 -9.71
N GLU A 156 1.36 5.84 -10.03
CA GLU A 156 2.76 6.17 -10.34
C GLU A 156 3.67 5.97 -9.12
N LYS A 157 3.19 6.26 -7.91
CA LYS A 157 3.94 6.02 -6.66
C LYS A 157 4.18 4.53 -6.43
N GLU A 158 3.18 3.69 -6.64
CA GLU A 158 3.31 2.24 -6.47
C GLU A 158 4.21 1.63 -7.55
N VAL A 159 4.13 2.09 -8.80
CA VAL A 159 5.09 1.69 -9.84
C VAL A 159 6.51 2.06 -9.46
N ALA A 160 6.74 3.30 -9.01
CA ALA A 160 8.07 3.76 -8.58
C ALA A 160 8.60 2.95 -7.38
N LYS A 161 7.74 2.59 -6.41
CA LYS A 161 8.13 1.71 -5.29
C LYS A 161 8.59 0.34 -5.77
N VAL A 162 7.86 -0.27 -6.71
CA VAL A 162 8.24 -1.58 -7.27
C VAL A 162 9.55 -1.48 -8.04
N GLN A 163 9.76 -0.42 -8.83
CA GLN A 163 11.04 -0.17 -9.53
C GLN A 163 12.22 0.00 -8.57
N ALA A 164 11.97 0.57 -7.39
CA ALA A 164 12.96 0.78 -6.34
C ALA A 164 13.10 -0.40 -5.36
N THR A 165 12.63 -1.61 -5.73
CA THR A 165 12.75 -2.81 -4.89
C THR A 165 14.21 -3.02 -4.49
N GLU A 166 14.46 -3.19 -3.20
CA GLU A 166 15.81 -3.37 -2.66
C GLU A 166 16.50 -4.59 -3.29
N ASN A 167 17.77 -4.42 -3.69
CA ASN A 167 18.59 -5.45 -4.33
C ASN A 167 18.05 -5.97 -5.68
N ALA A 168 17.08 -5.28 -6.28
CA ALA A 168 16.57 -5.63 -7.60
C ALA A 168 17.63 -5.35 -8.68
N GLN A 169 17.77 -6.29 -9.59
CA GLN A 169 18.63 -6.20 -10.76
C GLN A 169 17.79 -6.36 -12.03
N LYS A 170 18.34 -5.93 -13.17
CA LYS A 170 17.69 -6.04 -14.49
C LYS A 170 16.26 -5.47 -14.49
N VAL A 171 16.05 -4.40 -13.72
CA VAL A 171 14.74 -3.74 -13.61
C VAL A 171 14.34 -3.19 -14.98
N SER A 172 13.16 -3.57 -15.44
CA SER A 172 12.55 -3.07 -16.67
C SER A 172 11.07 -2.81 -16.42
N THR A 173 10.51 -1.82 -17.11
CA THR A 173 9.10 -1.44 -16.98
C THR A 173 8.49 -1.26 -18.35
N ALA A 174 7.30 -1.82 -18.55
CA ALA A 174 6.54 -1.70 -19.78
C ALA A 174 5.06 -1.46 -19.49
N ALA A 175 4.40 -0.68 -20.36
CA ALA A 175 2.95 -0.58 -20.35
C ALA A 175 2.32 -1.94 -20.67
N THR A 176 1.22 -2.29 -20.00
CA THR A 176 0.53 -3.57 -20.15
C THR A 176 -0.94 -3.32 -20.51
N PRO A 177 -1.24 -3.02 -21.78
CA PRO A 177 -2.59 -2.68 -22.20
C PRO A 177 -3.56 -3.85 -22.00
N GLY A 178 -4.84 -3.53 -21.81
CA GLY A 178 -5.90 -4.53 -21.65
C GLY A 178 -6.09 -5.06 -20.23
N ILE A 179 -5.45 -4.43 -19.23
CA ILE A 179 -5.66 -4.66 -17.80
C ILE A 179 -6.07 -3.34 -17.14
N GLY A 180 -7.34 -3.23 -16.76
CA GLY A 180 -7.90 -2.03 -16.14
C GLY A 180 -7.95 -0.83 -17.09
N ASP A 181 -8.04 0.37 -16.50
CA ASP A 181 -7.94 1.63 -17.21
C ASP A 181 -6.47 1.94 -17.58
N GLU A 182 -5.53 1.46 -16.77
CA GLU A 182 -4.09 1.65 -16.95
C GLU A 182 -3.31 0.56 -16.22
N ALA A 183 -2.24 0.03 -16.81
CA ALA A 183 -1.35 -0.90 -16.12
C ALA A 183 0.10 -0.83 -16.62
N LYS A 184 1.04 -1.06 -15.71
CA LYS A 184 2.48 -1.21 -15.97
C LYS A 184 2.97 -2.51 -15.34
N THR A 185 3.80 -3.25 -16.07
CA THR A 185 4.52 -4.41 -15.56
C THR A 185 5.97 -4.03 -15.32
N VAL A 186 6.46 -4.30 -14.12
CA VAL A 186 7.86 -4.18 -13.74
C VAL A 186 8.43 -5.58 -13.60
N THR A 187 9.49 -5.89 -14.34
CA THR A 187 10.23 -7.15 -14.25
C THR A 187 11.60 -6.91 -13.67
N TYR A 188 12.07 -7.83 -12.85
CA TYR A 188 13.37 -7.71 -12.19
C TYR A 188 13.82 -9.07 -11.65
N THR A 189 15.07 -9.16 -11.23
CA THR A 189 15.59 -10.31 -10.48
C THR A 189 16.05 -9.88 -9.10
N VAL A 190 15.89 -10.74 -8.09
CA VAL A 190 16.45 -10.51 -6.75
C VAL A 190 17.19 -11.77 -6.31
N ARG A 191 18.46 -11.63 -5.96
CA ARG A 191 19.22 -12.72 -5.37
C ARG A 191 18.96 -12.81 -3.88
N LYS A 192 18.41 -13.93 -3.42
CA LYS A 192 18.15 -14.19 -2.00
C LYS A 192 18.21 -15.68 -1.73
N THR A 193 18.50 -16.05 -0.48
CA THR A 193 18.61 -17.47 -0.06
C THR A 193 19.54 -18.31 -0.96
N GLY A 194 20.56 -17.68 -1.55
CA GLY A 194 21.52 -18.34 -2.44
C GLY A 194 21.07 -18.54 -3.90
N GLU A 195 19.85 -18.13 -4.27
CA GLU A 195 19.28 -18.32 -5.61
C GLU A 195 18.78 -17.00 -6.20
N ASP A 196 18.61 -16.96 -7.53
CA ASP A 196 18.06 -15.82 -8.25
C ASP A 196 16.56 -15.99 -8.49
N PHE A 197 15.78 -15.06 -7.96
CA PHE A 197 14.33 -15.07 -8.14
C PHE A 197 13.96 -14.16 -9.31
N VAL A 198 13.15 -14.68 -10.22
CA VAL A 198 12.61 -13.92 -11.36
C VAL A 198 11.25 -13.36 -10.96
N TYR A 199 11.07 -12.05 -11.08
CA TYR A 199 9.86 -11.33 -10.70
C TYR A 199 9.15 -10.70 -11.90
N SER A 200 7.82 -10.69 -11.81
CA SER A 200 6.95 -9.82 -12.59
C SER A 200 5.86 -9.24 -11.68
N SER A 201 5.89 -7.92 -11.51
CA SER A 201 4.90 -7.17 -10.74
C SER A 201 4.06 -6.31 -11.67
N VAL A 202 2.75 -6.49 -11.63
CA VAL A 202 1.77 -5.69 -12.36
C VAL A 202 1.15 -4.70 -11.39
N VAL A 203 1.28 -3.41 -11.67
CA VAL A 203 0.47 -2.38 -11.03
C VAL A 203 -0.59 -1.97 -12.04
N ALA A 204 -1.85 -2.09 -11.67
CA ALA A 204 -2.99 -1.73 -12.51
C ALA A 204 -3.92 -0.78 -11.76
N ARG A 205 -4.57 0.12 -12.49
CA ARG A 205 -5.62 1.01 -12.00
C ARG A 205 -6.93 0.69 -12.71
N THR A 206 -8.00 0.59 -11.95
CA THR A 206 -9.37 0.51 -12.47
C THR A 206 -10.25 1.42 -11.62
N GLY A 207 -10.75 2.48 -12.21
CA GLY A 207 -11.40 3.55 -11.48
C GLY A 207 -10.54 4.07 -10.32
N ASN A 208 -11.18 4.16 -9.15
CA ASN A 208 -10.59 4.56 -7.88
C ASN A 208 -9.89 3.40 -7.12
N VAL A 209 -9.52 2.31 -7.80
CA VAL A 209 -8.87 1.14 -7.20
C VAL A 209 -7.53 0.86 -7.89
N LEU A 210 -6.50 0.59 -7.10
CA LEU A 210 -5.26 -0.03 -7.57
C LEU A 210 -5.26 -1.52 -7.26
N VAL A 211 -4.74 -2.29 -8.20
CA VAL A 211 -4.44 -3.72 -8.08
C VAL A 211 -2.93 -3.87 -8.26
N LEU A 212 -2.26 -4.31 -7.20
CA LEU A 212 -0.83 -4.60 -7.21
C LEU A 212 -0.70 -6.12 -7.14
N LEU A 213 -0.17 -6.74 -8.18
CA LEU A 213 0.02 -8.18 -8.23
C LEU A 213 1.47 -8.51 -8.49
N THR A 214 2.07 -9.38 -7.68
CA THR A 214 3.45 -9.85 -7.88
C THR A 214 3.47 -11.36 -8.04
N TYR A 215 4.09 -11.83 -9.11
CA TYR A 215 4.39 -13.24 -9.34
C TYR A 215 5.90 -13.43 -9.44
N ASN A 216 6.44 -14.40 -8.70
CA ASN A 216 7.85 -14.73 -8.76
C ASN A 216 8.12 -16.21 -8.51
N GLY A 217 9.34 -16.62 -8.82
CA GLY A 217 9.82 -17.95 -8.52
C GLY A 217 11.32 -18.11 -8.69
N THR A 218 11.82 -19.23 -8.21
CA THR A 218 13.21 -19.67 -8.39
C THR A 218 13.25 -21.19 -8.53
N GLY A 219 14.34 -21.69 -9.09
CA GLY A 219 14.79 -23.06 -8.86
C GLY A 219 15.67 -23.12 -7.62
N TYR A 220 15.65 -24.25 -6.91
CA TYR A 220 16.58 -24.60 -5.84
C TYR A 220 17.33 -25.87 -6.20
N TRP A 221 18.49 -26.07 -5.58
CA TRP A 221 19.30 -27.29 -5.72
C TRP A 221 19.72 -27.55 -7.18
N GLY A 222 20.14 -26.50 -7.88
CA GLY A 222 20.58 -26.56 -9.27
C GLY A 222 19.44 -26.64 -10.29
N ALA A 223 18.18 -26.58 -9.86
CA ALA A 223 17.07 -26.42 -10.79
C ALA A 223 17.10 -25.04 -11.46
N ALA A 224 16.70 -24.98 -12.73
CA ALA A 224 16.62 -23.74 -13.46
C ALA A 224 15.57 -22.78 -12.86
N GLU A 225 15.83 -21.48 -12.99
CA GLU A 225 14.85 -20.42 -12.77
C GLU A 225 13.65 -20.55 -13.72
N PRO A 226 12.47 -20.03 -13.35
CA PRO A 226 11.38 -19.91 -14.32
C PRO A 226 11.75 -18.96 -15.47
N GLU A 227 11.32 -19.30 -16.68
CA GLU A 227 11.45 -18.40 -17.82
C GLU A 227 10.71 -17.08 -17.57
N LEU A 228 11.39 -15.95 -17.73
CA LEU A 228 10.81 -14.61 -17.55
C LEU A 228 9.50 -14.42 -18.33
N LYS A 229 9.44 -14.90 -19.58
CA LYS A 229 8.24 -14.83 -20.41
C LYS A 229 7.04 -15.51 -19.73
N LYS A 230 7.24 -16.68 -19.11
CA LYS A 230 6.20 -17.41 -18.39
C LYS A 230 5.78 -16.70 -17.11
N VAL A 231 6.74 -16.06 -16.41
CA VAL A 231 6.43 -15.23 -15.24
C VAL A 231 5.58 -14.01 -15.64
N VAL A 232 5.91 -13.34 -16.75
CA VAL A 232 5.13 -12.20 -17.27
C VAL A 232 3.74 -12.62 -17.76
N GLU A 233 3.62 -13.72 -18.52
CA GLU A 233 2.33 -14.24 -18.98
C GLU A 233 1.42 -14.62 -17.80
N GLY A 234 2.00 -15.25 -16.78
CA GLY A 234 1.29 -15.64 -15.56
C GLY A 234 0.80 -14.45 -14.74
N SER A 235 1.68 -13.47 -14.50
CA SER A 235 1.32 -12.26 -13.75
C SER A 235 0.24 -11.45 -14.47
N ALA A 236 0.34 -11.27 -15.79
CA ALA A 236 -0.65 -10.56 -16.58
C ALA A 236 -2.03 -11.25 -16.55
N THR A 237 -2.06 -12.58 -16.64
CA THR A 237 -3.30 -13.37 -16.55
C THR A 237 -3.98 -13.16 -15.20
N ALA A 238 -3.23 -13.35 -14.10
CA ALA A 238 -3.75 -13.19 -12.76
C ALA A 238 -4.18 -11.73 -12.48
N ALA A 239 -3.44 -10.73 -12.97
CA ALA A 239 -3.78 -9.32 -12.79
C ALA A 239 -5.08 -8.96 -13.52
N LYS A 240 -5.31 -9.53 -14.70
CA LYS A 240 -6.56 -9.35 -15.45
C LYS A 240 -7.77 -9.90 -14.69
N GLU A 241 -7.64 -11.09 -14.10
CA GLU A 241 -8.69 -11.67 -13.24
C GLU A 241 -8.93 -10.80 -12.01
N ALA A 242 -7.86 -10.38 -11.33
CA ALA A 242 -7.94 -9.53 -10.14
C ALA A 242 -8.64 -8.20 -10.43
N VAL A 243 -8.31 -7.53 -11.53
CA VAL A 243 -9.00 -6.29 -11.96
C VAL A 243 -10.47 -6.55 -12.29
N ALA A 244 -10.79 -7.64 -12.98
CA ALA A 244 -12.18 -7.99 -13.30
C ALA A 244 -13.01 -8.25 -12.02
N SER A 245 -12.39 -8.81 -10.98
CA SER A 245 -13.06 -9.07 -9.69
C SER A 245 -13.52 -7.78 -8.99
N VAL A 246 -12.81 -6.65 -9.17
CA VAL A 246 -13.21 -5.34 -8.63
C VAL A 246 -14.56 -4.92 -9.21
N ALA A 247 -14.71 -5.02 -10.53
CA ALA A 247 -15.98 -4.73 -11.19
C ALA A 247 -17.07 -5.70 -10.74
N ALA A 248 -16.76 -7.00 -10.63
CA ALA A 248 -17.73 -8.01 -10.20
C ALA A 248 -18.26 -7.78 -8.77
N ALA A 249 -17.43 -7.29 -7.86
CA ALA A 249 -17.82 -6.98 -6.47
C ALA A 249 -18.75 -5.75 -6.33
N ASN A 250 -18.93 -4.98 -7.40
CA ASN A 250 -19.73 -3.75 -7.45
C ASN A 250 -20.86 -3.83 -8.49
N LYS A 251 -21.25 -5.04 -8.91
CA LYS A 251 -22.45 -5.31 -9.69
C LYS A 251 -23.65 -5.60 -8.80
#